data_AF-A0A1F9C104-F1
#
_entry.id   AF-A0A1F9C104-F1
#
_cell.length_a   1.000
_cell.length_b   1.000
_cell.length_c   1.000
_cell.angle_alpha   90.00
_cell.angle_beta   90.00
_cell.angle_gamma   90.00
#
_symmetry.space_group_name_H-M   'P 1'
#
loop_
_entity.id
_entity.type
_entity.pdbx_description
1 polymer ?
#
loop_
_entity_poly.entity_id
_entity_poly.type
_entity_poly.pdbx_seq_one_letter_code
_entity_poly.pdbx_strand_id
1 'polypeptide(L)'
;MYLFQKERRWAKMKKSFLTFFFIFSLFILPQREVSGQIGRGTPQFRAISGVSMGGYGAMNIGLSHPNLFKTIASLGGPLDMAYLFKYIDVDQLGNYDNLPPYPGRDTRVKMLQDLSISFGNPVFFNPASTYFPPGITDANARIPTALLNFIDGAVNPDGRLRVITYEDPAPGDWVEVLLAADLNNNMIRDFGEPVLRQFHEPFSDINGNGIFDLGEPFFDTGLDGVFGTNDFGERDGVFTYNPHRENFLAEDPLSHLQNLPIDLLQGLNLYIDAGTLDEFQFNIHADNFARALQARGLDIAVLNGFPNSFPNVSHFVQNRVLVKYIGGHVGFNKEDIGLSFQGVIAGALGGLLVANRFTTLFAFVSDKFPGGEFGTNPIELLFSPSAMRVSSFFSPSLNRIMNFGIYLPPGYRDSPATFYPVLYLLGGYNMSISNLAGPGIKAALDALILSGEMQKLVIVMPDGINFKNGRGHFFVNQIDQVRGDNFMDSFFDLVTHIDANFRTK
;
A
#
# COMPACT_ATOMS: atom_id res chain seq x y z
N MET A 1 1.26 -54.44 35.81
CA MET A 1 1.67 -53.01 35.87
C MET A 1 0.99 -52.16 34.77
N TYR A 2 -0.32 -52.31 34.53
CA TYR A 2 -1.01 -51.60 33.41
C TYR A 2 -2.27 -50.81 33.84
N LEU A 3 -2.77 -51.02 35.07
CA LEU A 3 -3.94 -50.31 35.60
C LEU A 3 -3.59 -48.96 36.23
N PHE A 4 -2.45 -48.84 36.93
CA PHE A 4 -2.01 -47.61 37.62
C PHE A 4 -1.69 -46.41 36.69
N GLN A 5 -1.45 -46.63 35.39
CA GLN A 5 -1.27 -45.53 34.44
C GLN A 5 -2.59 -44.91 33.96
N LYS A 6 -3.72 -45.63 34.07
CA LYS A 6 -5.02 -45.16 33.55
C LYS A 6 -5.59 -44.05 34.44
N GLU A 7 -5.58 -44.23 35.76
CA GLU A 7 -6.17 -43.26 36.71
C GLU A 7 -5.46 -41.89 36.71
N ARG A 8 -4.11 -41.86 36.61
CA ARG A 8 -3.36 -40.61 36.51
C ARG A 8 -3.72 -39.77 35.26
N ARG A 9 -4.16 -40.40 34.15
CA ARG A 9 -4.66 -39.69 32.97
C ARG A 9 -6.02 -39.02 33.21
N TRP A 10 -6.93 -39.67 33.94
CA TRP A 10 -8.25 -39.13 34.24
C TRP A 10 -8.22 -37.98 35.27
N ALA A 11 -7.33 -38.06 36.27
CA ALA A 11 -7.11 -36.95 37.20
C ALA A 11 -6.53 -35.69 36.53
N LYS A 12 -5.60 -35.86 35.57
CA LYS A 12 -5.07 -34.73 34.77
C LYS A 12 -6.14 -34.11 33.87
N MET A 13 -6.97 -34.92 33.19
CA MET A 13 -8.06 -34.40 32.36
C MET A 13 -9.10 -33.60 33.15
N LYS A 14 -9.51 -34.03 34.36
CA LYS A 14 -10.47 -33.26 35.16
C LYS A 14 -9.92 -31.90 35.62
N LYS A 15 -8.61 -31.77 35.92
CA LYS A 15 -7.99 -30.46 36.19
C LYS A 15 -7.94 -29.58 34.94
N SER A 16 -7.54 -30.11 33.79
CA SER A 16 -7.56 -29.33 32.52
C SER A 16 -8.97 -28.88 32.15
N PHE A 17 -10.00 -29.74 32.28
CA PHE A 17 -11.37 -29.40 31.86
C PHE A 17 -11.99 -28.27 32.70
N LEU A 18 -11.72 -28.26 34.02
CA LEU A 18 -12.21 -27.18 34.90
C LEU A 18 -11.47 -25.86 34.66
N THR A 19 -10.17 -25.91 34.33
CA THR A 19 -9.40 -24.72 33.91
C THR A 19 -9.84 -24.20 32.54
N PHE A 20 -10.20 -25.09 31.60
CA PHE A 20 -10.69 -24.71 30.27
C PHE A 20 -12.04 -24.00 30.33
N PHE A 21 -12.95 -24.47 31.19
CA PHE A 21 -14.28 -23.85 31.34
C PHE A 21 -14.23 -22.47 32.02
N PHE A 22 -13.26 -22.23 32.91
CA PHE A 22 -13.03 -20.90 33.51
C PHE A 22 -12.36 -19.90 32.56
N ILE A 23 -11.61 -20.38 31.57
CA ILE A 23 -11.00 -19.53 30.53
C ILE A 23 -12.06 -19.16 29.47
N PHE A 24 -12.90 -20.10 29.04
CA PHE A 24 -13.92 -19.83 28.02
C PHE A 24 -15.02 -18.86 28.47
N SER A 25 -15.35 -18.81 29.77
CA SER A 25 -16.30 -17.84 30.33
C SER A 25 -15.76 -16.41 30.43
N LEU A 26 -14.46 -16.16 30.20
CA LEU A 26 -13.91 -14.81 30.02
C LEU A 26 -13.98 -14.29 28.57
N PHE A 27 -14.21 -15.16 27.58
CA PHE A 27 -14.24 -14.78 26.15
C PHE A 27 -15.63 -14.43 25.62
N ILE A 28 -16.67 -14.47 26.46
CA ILE A 28 -17.98 -13.87 26.18
C ILE A 28 -18.33 -12.90 27.32
N LEU A 29 -17.49 -11.88 27.50
CA LEU A 29 -17.93 -10.67 28.18
C LEU A 29 -18.85 -9.89 27.22
N PRO A 30 -20.04 -9.45 27.66
CA PRO A 30 -20.84 -8.53 26.88
C PRO A 30 -20.03 -7.28 26.52
N GLN A 31 -20.31 -6.69 25.36
CA GLN A 31 -19.88 -5.34 25.04
C GLN A 31 -20.32 -4.41 26.17
N ARG A 32 -19.43 -4.06 27.09
CA ARG A 32 -19.61 -2.86 27.90
C ARG A 32 -19.33 -1.70 26.96
N GLU A 33 -20.39 -1.00 26.57
CA GLU A 33 -20.29 0.33 26.01
C GLU A 33 -19.28 1.13 26.85
N VAL A 34 -18.34 1.78 26.18
CA VAL A 34 -17.33 2.61 26.83
C VAL A 34 -18.01 3.90 27.25
N SER A 35 -18.73 3.87 28.38
CA SER A 35 -19.35 5.04 28.98
C SER A 35 -18.28 5.93 29.62
N GLY A 36 -17.77 6.85 28.83
CA GLY A 36 -16.82 7.88 29.23
C GLY A 36 -16.98 9.11 28.34
N GLN A 37 -16.22 10.16 28.62
CA GLN A 37 -16.04 11.21 27.61
C GLN A 37 -15.32 10.62 26.40
N ILE A 38 -15.69 11.12 25.22
CA ILE A 38 -15.19 10.68 23.92
C ILE A 38 -14.54 11.91 23.29
N GLY A 39 -13.29 11.76 22.81
CA GLY A 39 -12.55 12.85 22.19
C GLY A 39 -13.02 13.06 20.76
N ARG A 40 -12.68 14.21 20.17
CA ARG A 40 -13.00 14.47 18.75
C ARG A 40 -11.86 14.10 17.80
N GLY A 41 -10.71 13.71 18.36
CA GLY A 41 -9.46 13.53 17.63
C GLY A 41 -8.94 14.85 17.07
N THR A 42 -7.76 15.29 17.52
CA THR A 42 -7.11 16.49 16.95
C THR A 42 -5.94 16.09 16.07
N PRO A 43 -5.61 16.86 15.02
CA PRO A 43 -4.55 16.48 14.07
C PRO A 43 -3.19 16.28 14.76
N GLN A 44 -2.89 17.08 15.79
CA GLN A 44 -1.68 16.98 16.61
C GLN A 44 -1.49 15.62 17.28
N PHE A 45 -2.57 14.90 17.54
CA PHE A 45 -2.58 13.57 18.14
C PHE A 45 -3.00 12.45 17.16
N ARG A 46 -3.05 12.77 15.86
CA ARG A 46 -3.36 11.80 14.82
C ARG A 46 -2.19 11.66 13.84
N ALA A 47 -1.76 10.42 13.66
CA ALA A 47 -0.77 10.03 12.67
C ALA A 47 -1.34 9.00 11.69
N ILE A 48 -0.84 9.03 10.47
CA ILE A 48 -1.10 8.01 9.45
C ILE A 48 0.23 7.45 8.95
N SER A 49 0.27 6.14 8.73
CA SER A 49 1.46 5.39 8.37
C SER A 49 1.11 4.18 7.53
N GLY A 50 2.06 3.61 6.80
CA GLY A 50 1.86 2.29 6.21
C GLY A 50 3.07 1.73 5.50
N VAL A 51 2.91 0.50 4.99
CA VAL A 51 3.94 -0.29 4.30
C VAL A 51 3.60 -0.41 2.83
N SER A 52 4.55 -0.17 1.91
CA SER A 52 4.37 -0.39 0.47
C SER A 52 3.10 0.30 -0.06
N MET A 53 2.08 -0.45 -0.52
CA MET A 53 0.73 0.05 -0.85
C MET A 53 0.16 0.99 0.22
N GLY A 54 0.26 0.63 1.50
CA GLY A 54 -0.16 1.48 2.61
C GLY A 54 0.79 2.64 2.90
N GLY A 55 2.06 2.55 2.50
CA GLY A 55 3.02 3.66 2.60
C GLY A 55 2.72 4.77 1.58
N TYR A 56 2.30 4.37 0.38
CA TYR A 56 1.66 5.24 -0.59
C TYR A 56 0.36 5.84 -0.02
N GLY A 57 -0.58 4.99 0.40
CA GLY A 57 -1.89 5.44 0.88
C GLY A 57 -1.79 6.41 2.05
N ALA A 58 -0.83 6.21 2.96
CA ALA A 58 -0.59 7.09 4.10
C ALA A 58 -0.08 8.47 3.66
N MET A 59 0.81 8.52 2.68
CA MET A 59 1.35 9.78 2.16
C MET A 59 0.33 10.51 1.31
N ASN A 60 -0.42 9.83 0.42
CA ASN A 60 -1.53 10.43 -0.30
C ASN A 60 -2.57 11.00 0.67
N ILE A 61 -3.24 10.16 1.47
CA ILE A 61 -4.31 10.57 2.39
C ILE A 61 -3.82 11.67 3.35
N GLY A 62 -2.59 11.54 3.88
CA GLY A 62 -2.02 12.51 4.80
C GLY A 62 -1.77 13.89 4.16
N LEU A 63 -1.27 13.94 2.92
CA LEU A 63 -0.94 15.18 2.23
C LEU A 63 -2.18 15.86 1.61
N SER A 64 -3.17 15.08 1.17
CA SER A 64 -4.48 15.60 0.74
C SER A 64 -5.33 16.09 1.94
N HIS A 65 -5.10 15.55 3.14
CA HIS A 65 -5.83 15.91 4.37
C HIS A 65 -4.89 16.40 5.50
N PRO A 66 -4.12 17.49 5.29
CA PRO A 66 -3.13 18.01 6.24
C PRO A 66 -3.76 18.52 7.54
N ASN A 67 -5.05 18.88 7.49
CA ASN A 67 -5.86 19.32 8.62
C ASN A 67 -6.44 18.15 9.42
N LEU A 68 -6.10 16.90 9.07
CA LEU A 68 -6.55 15.68 9.75
C LEU A 68 -5.38 14.91 10.39
N PHE A 69 -4.19 14.96 9.78
CA PHE A 69 -2.98 14.27 10.26
C PHE A 69 -1.81 15.24 10.40
N LYS A 70 -1.23 15.36 11.61
CA LYS A 70 -0.01 16.15 11.80
C LYS A 70 1.27 15.39 11.49
N THR A 71 1.20 14.06 11.53
CA THR A 71 2.35 13.16 11.39
C THR A 71 2.02 12.09 10.34
N ILE A 72 2.86 11.97 9.33
CA ILE A 72 2.67 11.11 8.17
C ILE A 72 3.94 10.27 7.97
N ALA A 73 3.81 8.97 7.74
CA ALA A 73 4.95 8.08 7.61
C ALA A 73 4.77 7.04 6.48
N SER A 74 5.84 6.74 5.74
CA SER A 74 5.84 5.69 4.71
C SER A 74 7.02 4.74 4.89
N LEU A 75 6.74 3.44 4.94
CA LEU A 75 7.72 2.35 4.91
C LEU A 75 7.84 1.78 3.51
N GLY A 76 8.68 2.40 2.67
CA GLY A 76 8.99 1.95 1.31
C GLY A 76 7.74 1.74 0.46
N GLY A 77 7.01 2.82 0.19
CA GLY A 77 5.91 2.86 -0.79
C GLY A 77 6.21 3.81 -1.94
N PRO A 78 5.46 3.73 -3.07
CA PRO A 78 5.63 4.65 -4.18
C PRO A 78 5.19 6.06 -3.74
N LEU A 79 6.13 7.01 -3.71
CA LEU A 79 5.88 8.40 -3.32
C LEU A 79 5.95 9.38 -4.50
N ASP A 80 6.06 8.84 -5.71
CA ASP A 80 6.19 9.56 -6.97
C ASP A 80 5.54 8.68 -8.05
N MET A 81 4.25 8.86 -8.28
CA MET A 81 3.49 8.02 -9.21
C MET A 81 3.89 8.26 -10.67
N ALA A 82 4.45 9.43 -10.99
CA ALA A 82 5.03 9.71 -12.31
C ALA A 82 6.27 8.84 -12.56
N TYR A 83 7.13 8.64 -11.55
CA TYR A 83 8.21 7.66 -11.63
C TYR A 83 7.70 6.23 -11.68
N LEU A 84 6.67 5.89 -10.88
CA LEU A 84 6.09 4.53 -10.89
C LEU A 84 5.57 4.20 -12.29
N PHE A 85 4.90 5.14 -12.94
CA PHE A 85 4.45 5.01 -14.32
C PHE A 85 5.58 4.75 -15.30
N LYS A 86 6.62 5.61 -15.30
CA LYS A 86 7.77 5.43 -16.18
C LYS A 86 8.44 4.08 -15.97
N TYR A 87 8.58 3.65 -14.72
CA TYR A 87 9.13 2.36 -14.36
C TYR A 87 8.24 1.18 -14.79
N ILE A 88 6.91 1.34 -14.68
CA ILE A 88 5.95 0.38 -15.20
C ILE A 88 6.10 0.26 -16.72
N ASP A 89 6.11 1.38 -17.45
CA ASP A 89 6.21 1.44 -18.91
C ASP A 89 7.52 0.85 -19.45
N VAL A 90 8.66 1.38 -18.99
CA VAL A 90 9.98 1.03 -19.52
C VAL A 90 10.51 -0.31 -18.97
N ASP A 91 10.49 -0.48 -17.64
CA ASP A 91 11.26 -1.53 -16.97
C ASP A 91 10.43 -2.76 -16.58
N GLN A 92 9.16 -2.61 -16.22
CA GLN A 92 8.30 -3.77 -15.92
C GLN A 92 7.71 -4.33 -17.20
N LEU A 93 7.12 -3.49 -18.04
CA LEU A 93 6.32 -3.93 -19.18
C LEU A 93 7.16 -4.53 -20.32
N GLY A 94 8.45 -4.19 -20.41
CA GLY A 94 9.43 -4.84 -21.29
C GLY A 94 10.00 -6.19 -20.79
N ASN A 95 9.71 -6.62 -19.55
CA ASN A 95 10.34 -7.80 -18.91
C ASN A 95 9.36 -8.95 -18.52
N TYR A 96 8.08 -8.89 -18.93
CA TYR A 96 7.08 -9.95 -18.67
C TYR A 96 7.25 -11.23 -19.51
N ASP A 97 8.21 -11.21 -20.44
CA ASP A 97 8.58 -12.24 -21.41
C ASP A 97 9.36 -13.42 -20.81
N ASN A 98 10.01 -13.20 -19.67
CA ASN A 98 10.78 -14.22 -18.97
C ASN A 98 9.89 -15.39 -18.51
N LEU A 99 10.14 -16.57 -19.07
CA LEU A 99 9.49 -17.82 -18.67
C LEU A 99 9.80 -18.17 -17.20
N PRO A 100 8.89 -18.86 -16.48
CA PRO A 100 9.19 -19.41 -15.17
C PRO A 100 10.50 -20.22 -15.15
N PRO A 101 11.42 -19.96 -14.20
CA PRO A 101 11.26 -19.11 -13.02
C PRO A 101 11.68 -17.63 -13.24
N TYR A 102 10.73 -16.75 -13.55
CA TYR A 102 10.86 -15.30 -13.34
C TYR A 102 10.25 -14.93 -11.98
N PRO A 103 11.02 -14.40 -11.00
CA PRO A 103 10.55 -14.13 -9.65
C PRO A 103 9.29 -13.24 -9.61
N GLY A 104 8.17 -13.84 -9.19
CA GLY A 104 6.89 -13.18 -8.89
C GLY A 104 6.21 -12.42 -10.03
N ARG A 105 6.42 -12.83 -11.29
CA ARG A 105 5.63 -12.38 -12.46
C ARG A 105 4.13 -12.24 -12.17
N ASP A 106 3.53 -13.26 -11.57
CA ASP A 106 2.09 -13.31 -11.26
C ASP A 106 1.64 -12.27 -10.21
N THR A 107 2.58 -11.74 -9.42
CA THR A 107 2.31 -10.67 -8.44
C THR A 107 2.40 -9.29 -9.11
N ARG A 108 3.42 -9.06 -9.94
CA ARG A 108 3.55 -7.86 -10.80
C ARG A 108 2.34 -7.66 -11.68
N VAL A 109 1.86 -8.78 -12.22
CA VAL A 109 0.52 -8.98 -12.73
C VAL A 109 -0.47 -8.44 -11.68
N LYS A 110 -0.93 -9.19 -10.68
CA LYS A 110 -2.10 -8.77 -9.86
C LYS A 110 -2.08 -7.31 -9.36
N MET A 111 -0.91 -6.77 -9.01
CA MET A 111 -0.70 -5.35 -8.70
C MET A 111 -1.11 -4.38 -9.83
N LEU A 112 -0.70 -4.61 -11.08
CA LEU A 112 -1.12 -3.77 -12.21
C LEU A 112 -2.64 -3.83 -12.46
N GLN A 113 -3.32 -4.97 -12.21
CA GLN A 113 -4.78 -5.02 -12.29
C GLN A 113 -5.39 -4.12 -11.22
N ASP A 114 -4.92 -4.24 -9.99
CA ASP A 114 -5.48 -3.49 -8.87
C ASP A 114 -5.15 -1.99 -8.98
N LEU A 115 -3.99 -1.62 -9.56
CA LEU A 115 -3.69 -0.25 -9.98
C LEU A 115 -4.66 0.23 -11.07
N SER A 116 -4.93 -0.57 -12.11
CA SER A 116 -5.88 -0.19 -13.17
C SER A 116 -7.33 -0.10 -12.68
N ILE A 117 -7.72 -0.89 -11.67
CA ILE A 117 -9.03 -0.77 -10.99
C ILE A 117 -9.05 0.52 -10.15
N SER A 118 -7.97 0.81 -9.42
CA SER A 118 -7.87 2.00 -8.56
C SER A 118 -7.86 3.31 -9.36
N PHE A 119 -7.02 3.42 -10.37
CA PHE A 119 -6.68 4.68 -11.03
C PHE A 119 -7.06 4.72 -12.52
N GLY A 120 -7.64 3.65 -13.07
CA GLY A 120 -7.92 3.52 -14.50
C GLY A 120 -6.76 2.91 -15.27
N ASN A 121 -7.00 2.54 -16.53
CA ASN A 121 -5.97 2.01 -17.41
C ASN A 121 -5.10 3.17 -17.96
N PRO A 122 -3.82 3.29 -17.56
CA PRO A 122 -2.97 4.40 -18.00
C PRO A 122 -2.40 4.18 -19.41
N VAL A 123 -2.60 3.00 -20.01
CA VAL A 123 -1.98 2.57 -21.27
C VAL A 123 -2.89 2.77 -22.47
N PHE A 124 -4.20 2.85 -22.26
CA PHE A 124 -5.18 3.12 -23.32
C PHE A 124 -6.38 3.93 -22.79
N PHE A 125 -6.98 4.79 -23.63
CA PHE A 125 -8.19 5.55 -23.29
C PHE A 125 -9.44 5.00 -23.98
N ASN A 126 -10.49 4.71 -23.23
CA ASN A 126 -11.79 4.37 -23.80
C ASN A 126 -12.93 5.10 -23.04
N PRO A 127 -13.72 5.98 -23.70
CA PRO A 127 -14.79 6.73 -23.04
C PRO A 127 -15.97 5.84 -22.60
N ALA A 128 -16.08 4.61 -23.11
CA ALA A 128 -17.10 3.64 -22.71
C ALA A 128 -16.64 2.70 -21.57
N SER A 129 -15.32 2.60 -21.30
CA SER A 129 -14.76 1.88 -20.15
C SER A 129 -13.38 2.43 -19.81
N THR A 130 -13.18 2.89 -18.58
CA THR A 130 -11.89 3.40 -18.09
C THR A 130 -10.83 2.31 -17.87
N TYR A 131 -11.11 1.09 -18.31
CA TYR A 131 -10.34 -0.12 -18.03
C TYR A 131 -10.15 -0.97 -19.29
N PHE A 132 -11.25 -1.35 -19.94
CA PHE A 132 -11.23 -2.15 -21.17
C PHE A 132 -10.97 -1.27 -22.40
N PRO A 133 -10.17 -1.71 -23.37
CA PRO A 133 -10.05 -1.03 -24.66
C PRO A 133 -11.33 -1.05 -25.51
N PRO A 134 -11.43 -0.22 -26.57
CA PRO A 134 -12.65 -0.03 -27.36
C PRO A 134 -13.21 -1.35 -27.91
N GLY A 135 -14.54 -1.50 -27.81
CA GLY A 135 -15.24 -2.71 -28.22
C GLY A 135 -15.21 -3.87 -27.21
N ILE A 136 -14.37 -3.80 -26.17
CA ILE A 136 -14.32 -4.78 -25.08
C ILE A 136 -15.12 -4.28 -23.87
N THR A 137 -15.80 -5.21 -23.20
CA THR A 137 -16.72 -5.03 -22.06
C THR A 137 -16.62 -6.25 -21.15
N ASP A 138 -17.07 -6.16 -19.89
CA ASP A 138 -17.13 -7.32 -18.97
C ASP A 138 -17.89 -8.55 -19.54
N ALA A 139 -18.78 -8.34 -20.52
CA ALA A 139 -19.62 -9.40 -21.09
C ALA A 139 -19.00 -10.10 -22.31
N ASN A 140 -18.05 -9.46 -23.01
CA ASN A 140 -17.38 -9.99 -24.20
C ASN A 140 -15.85 -10.05 -24.10
N ALA A 141 -15.26 -9.63 -22.98
CA ALA A 141 -13.95 -10.12 -22.55
C ALA A 141 -14.02 -11.65 -22.55
N ARG A 142 -13.21 -12.27 -23.43
CA ARG A 142 -12.96 -13.71 -23.53
C ARG A 142 -11.59 -13.97 -24.17
N ILE A 143 -10.88 -14.87 -23.50
CA ILE A 143 -9.53 -15.41 -23.69
C ILE A 143 -8.80 -15.04 -24.99
N PRO A 144 -7.72 -14.23 -24.93
CA PRO A 144 -6.40 -14.86 -25.04
C PRO A 144 -5.23 -14.24 -24.24
N THR A 145 -4.10 -14.97 -24.21
CA THR A 145 -2.74 -14.43 -24.03
C THR A 145 -1.74 -15.26 -24.84
N ALA A 146 -1.00 -14.64 -25.74
CA ALA A 146 0.18 -15.21 -26.38
C ALA A 146 1.15 -14.07 -26.72
N LEU A 147 2.22 -13.97 -25.94
CA LEU A 147 3.33 -13.04 -26.15
C LEU A 147 4.55 -13.89 -26.52
N LEU A 148 4.82 -14.11 -27.81
CA LEU A 148 6.00 -14.88 -28.25
C LEU A 148 7.02 -13.95 -28.91
N ASN A 149 8.10 -13.71 -28.16
CA ASN A 149 9.25 -12.85 -28.47
C ASN A 149 8.94 -11.35 -28.63
N PHE A 150 7.98 -10.81 -27.84
CA PHE A 150 7.80 -9.37 -27.73
C PHE A 150 9.02 -8.68 -27.12
N ILE A 151 9.60 -7.74 -27.85
CA ILE A 151 10.60 -6.79 -27.36
C ILE A 151 10.36 -5.50 -28.16
N ASP A 152 10.29 -4.34 -27.51
CA ASP A 152 9.81 -3.14 -28.21
C ASP A 152 10.58 -1.86 -27.87
N GLY A 153 11.25 -1.36 -28.91
CA GLY A 153 11.40 0.06 -29.24
C GLY A 153 11.38 0.23 -30.77
N ALA A 154 10.73 -0.73 -31.44
CA ALA A 154 10.77 -1.03 -32.88
C ALA A 154 9.73 -2.12 -33.26
N VAL A 155 8.61 -2.19 -32.53
CA VAL A 155 7.50 -3.13 -32.61
C VAL A 155 7.92 -4.59 -32.86
N ASN A 156 8.31 -5.27 -31.78
CA ASN A 156 8.56 -6.72 -31.74
C ASN A 156 9.81 -7.16 -32.56
N PRO A 157 11.03 -6.95 -32.04
CA PRO A 157 12.08 -6.13 -32.68
C PRO A 157 12.51 -6.69 -34.05
N ASP A 158 12.69 -8.00 -34.12
CA ASP A 158 12.25 -8.86 -35.21
C ASP A 158 11.80 -10.24 -34.67
N GLY A 159 11.30 -10.25 -33.42
CA GLY A 159 10.87 -11.40 -32.62
C GLY A 159 9.54 -11.99 -33.09
N ARG A 160 9.38 -12.07 -34.41
CA ARG A 160 8.20 -12.39 -35.24
C ARG A 160 7.00 -12.91 -34.46
N LEU A 161 6.21 -11.93 -33.98
CA LEU A 161 4.78 -11.89 -33.65
C LEU A 161 4.12 -13.28 -33.49
N ARG A 162 3.49 -13.56 -32.36
CA ARG A 162 2.25 -12.88 -31.96
C ARG A 162 2.33 -12.34 -30.55
N VAL A 163 1.64 -11.22 -30.34
CA VAL A 163 1.57 -10.48 -29.08
C VAL A 163 0.13 -10.08 -28.88
N ILE A 164 -0.40 -10.24 -27.67
CA ILE A 164 -1.80 -10.00 -27.25
C ILE A 164 -1.99 -10.24 -25.75
N THR A 165 -2.97 -9.52 -25.19
CA THR A 165 -3.96 -10.00 -24.19
C THR A 165 -5.36 -9.53 -24.66
N TYR A 166 -6.49 -10.21 -24.41
CA TYR A 166 -7.08 -10.45 -23.07
C TYR A 166 -7.87 -11.73 -22.73
N GLU A 167 -7.55 -12.25 -21.52
CA GLU A 167 -8.28 -13.23 -20.67
C GLU A 167 -7.75 -14.70 -20.74
N ASP A 168 -8.12 -15.55 -19.77
CA ASP A 168 -7.88 -17.02 -19.71
C ASP A 168 -9.12 -17.77 -19.10
N PRO A 169 -9.46 -19.03 -19.46
CA PRO A 169 -10.77 -19.63 -19.16
C PRO A 169 -10.85 -20.33 -17.79
N ALA A 170 -9.79 -20.26 -16.98
CA ALA A 170 -9.71 -20.92 -15.68
C ALA A 170 -9.78 -19.91 -14.52
N PRO A 171 -10.28 -20.30 -13.33
CA PRO A 171 -10.43 -19.37 -12.21
C PRO A 171 -9.08 -19.04 -11.55
N GLY A 172 -8.47 -17.93 -11.97
CA GLY A 172 -7.26 -17.36 -11.33
C GLY A 172 -6.78 -16.03 -11.92
N ASP A 173 -6.89 -14.95 -11.12
CA ASP A 173 -6.09 -13.71 -11.12
C ASP A 173 -5.48 -13.17 -12.46
N TRP A 174 -6.07 -12.10 -13.02
CA TRP A 174 -5.71 -11.53 -14.33
C TRP A 174 -4.82 -10.26 -14.28
N VAL A 175 -4.42 -9.70 -15.44
CA VAL A 175 -3.93 -8.31 -15.53
C VAL A 175 -4.30 -7.42 -16.70
N GLU A 176 -4.76 -6.23 -16.29
CA GLU A 176 -4.98 -4.91 -16.93
C GLU A 176 -3.81 -4.19 -17.67
N VAL A 177 -2.99 -4.80 -18.54
CA VAL A 177 -2.17 -4.08 -19.54
C VAL A 177 -2.21 -4.64 -20.98
N LEU A 178 -2.89 -3.94 -21.92
CA LEU A 178 -3.02 -4.39 -23.33
C LEU A 178 -1.81 -4.03 -24.20
N LEU A 179 -1.42 -4.98 -25.06
CA LEU A 179 -0.46 -4.92 -26.16
C LEU A 179 -0.83 -6.07 -27.12
N ALA A 180 -0.92 -5.87 -28.44
CA ALA A 180 -1.65 -6.83 -29.29
C ALA A 180 -1.53 -6.72 -30.84
N ALA A 181 -0.57 -7.36 -31.52
CA ALA A 181 -0.51 -7.33 -32.99
C ALA A 181 -0.40 -8.71 -33.65
N ASP A 182 -1.40 -9.05 -34.48
CA ASP A 182 -1.48 -10.37 -35.11
C ASP A 182 -2.05 -10.39 -36.54
N LEU A 183 -1.41 -9.59 -37.40
CA LEU A 183 -1.71 -9.29 -38.81
C LEU A 183 -1.96 -10.46 -39.80
N ASN A 184 -2.01 -11.71 -39.35
CA ASN A 184 -2.43 -12.85 -40.14
C ASN A 184 -3.07 -13.97 -39.29
N ASN A 185 -4.08 -13.58 -38.50
CA ASN A 185 -5.30 -14.37 -38.27
C ASN A 185 -5.15 -15.75 -37.60
N ASN A 186 -5.15 -15.82 -36.27
CA ASN A 186 -5.64 -17.00 -35.55
C ASN A 186 -6.34 -16.71 -34.21
N MET A 187 -7.20 -15.69 -34.21
CA MET A 187 -8.25 -15.42 -33.20
C MET A 187 -7.72 -14.75 -31.94
N ILE A 188 -6.90 -13.75 -32.26
CA ILE A 188 -5.88 -13.02 -31.52
C ILE A 188 -5.77 -11.72 -32.35
N ARG A 189 -5.71 -10.54 -31.73
CA ARG A 189 -6.09 -9.23 -32.34
C ARG A 189 -5.63 -8.99 -33.80
N ASP A 190 -6.62 -8.91 -34.70
CA ASP A 190 -6.59 -8.45 -36.11
C ASP A 190 -7.96 -7.72 -36.26
N PHE A 191 -8.12 -6.61 -36.99
CA PHE A 191 -7.45 -6.22 -38.23
C PHE A 191 -7.24 -4.69 -38.35
N GLY A 192 -6.07 -4.16 -38.69
CA GLY A 192 -4.82 -4.84 -39.10
C GLY A 192 -3.59 -4.19 -38.48
N GLU A 193 -3.19 -4.66 -37.31
CA GLU A 193 -2.99 -3.72 -36.21
C GLU A 193 -1.77 -4.08 -35.34
N PRO A 194 -0.58 -3.53 -35.61
CA PRO A 194 0.46 -3.23 -34.59
C PRO A 194 -0.15 -2.63 -33.31
N VAL A 195 0.27 -3.09 -32.13
CA VAL A 195 -0.26 -2.54 -30.88
C VAL A 195 0.69 -2.60 -29.70
N LEU A 196 0.69 -1.62 -28.81
CA LEU A 196 0.19 -0.21 -28.74
C LEU A 196 0.33 0.15 -27.24
N ARG A 197 1.55 0.25 -26.70
CA ARG A 197 1.67 0.93 -25.40
C ARG A 197 1.63 2.40 -25.71
N GLN A 198 0.59 3.06 -25.21
CA GLN A 198 0.37 4.44 -25.58
C GLN A 198 -0.20 5.23 -24.41
N PHE A 199 0.68 5.37 -23.40
CA PHE A 199 0.54 6.36 -22.34
C PHE A 199 0.43 7.80 -22.89
N HIS A 200 0.86 7.99 -24.13
CA HIS A 200 0.86 9.22 -24.91
C HIS A 200 1.07 8.88 -26.39
N GLU A 201 0.77 9.79 -27.30
CA GLU A 201 1.06 9.64 -28.74
C GLU A 201 2.53 9.25 -29.04
N PRO A 202 2.84 8.64 -30.19
CA PRO A 202 4.20 8.24 -30.50
C PRO A 202 5.05 9.48 -30.75
N PHE A 203 6.27 9.54 -30.20
CA PHE A 203 7.19 10.66 -30.45
C PHE A 203 8.61 10.21 -30.73
N SER A 204 9.39 11.10 -31.33
CA SER A 204 10.82 10.93 -31.54
C SER A 204 11.57 11.50 -30.35
N ASP A 205 11.88 10.65 -29.36
CA ASP A 205 12.78 11.00 -28.25
C ASP A 205 14.18 11.30 -28.80
N ILE A 206 14.54 12.59 -28.83
CA ILE A 206 15.81 13.06 -29.38
C ILE A 206 16.93 12.90 -28.34
N ASN A 207 16.58 12.86 -27.06
CA ASN A 207 17.53 12.96 -25.96
C ASN A 207 17.75 11.66 -25.16
N GLY A 208 16.93 10.63 -25.43
CA GLY A 208 17.03 9.28 -24.87
C GLY A 208 16.47 9.16 -23.44
N ASN A 209 15.58 10.06 -23.02
CA ASN A 209 15.04 10.06 -21.67
C ASN A 209 13.70 9.31 -21.53
N GLY A 210 13.03 8.92 -22.62
CA GLY A 210 11.71 8.26 -22.62
C GLY A 210 10.54 9.14 -22.15
N ILE A 211 10.61 10.46 -22.33
CA ILE A 211 9.59 11.45 -21.96
C ILE A 211 9.54 12.52 -23.06
N PHE A 212 8.35 12.86 -23.56
CA PHE A 212 8.20 13.92 -24.54
C PHE A 212 8.62 15.29 -23.98
N ASP A 213 9.64 15.88 -24.57
CA ASP A 213 10.11 17.23 -24.30
C ASP A 213 9.57 18.25 -25.32
N LEU A 214 9.32 19.48 -24.86
CA LEU A 214 8.77 20.54 -25.72
C LEU A 214 9.73 20.88 -26.88
N GLY A 215 9.33 20.48 -28.09
CA GLY A 215 10.10 20.66 -29.32
C GLY A 215 10.49 19.34 -30.00
N GLU A 216 10.21 18.20 -29.38
CA GLU A 216 10.37 16.90 -30.02
C GLU A 216 9.25 16.64 -31.06
N PRO A 217 9.55 16.01 -32.21
CA PRO A 217 8.53 15.61 -33.18
C PRO A 217 7.64 14.49 -32.65
N PHE A 218 6.33 14.57 -32.89
CA PHE A 218 5.38 13.52 -32.57
C PHE A 218 4.49 13.15 -33.76
N PHE A 219 3.84 11.99 -33.65
CA PHE A 219 2.90 11.45 -34.62
C PHE A 219 1.48 11.71 -34.11
N ASP A 220 0.81 12.68 -34.74
CA ASP A 220 -0.57 13.10 -34.48
C ASP A 220 -1.56 12.05 -35.03
N THR A 221 -1.58 10.89 -34.36
CA THR A 221 -2.31 9.68 -34.73
C THR A 221 -3.26 9.22 -33.63
N GLY A 222 -3.43 10.00 -32.57
CA GLY A 222 -4.20 9.62 -31.39
C GLY A 222 -3.56 8.51 -30.58
N LEU A 223 -4.15 8.21 -29.42
CA LEU A 223 -3.67 7.24 -28.43
C LEU A 223 -3.73 5.77 -28.89
N ASP A 224 -4.34 5.47 -30.03
CA ASP A 224 -4.28 4.15 -30.63
C ASP A 224 -3.21 4.01 -31.72
N GLY A 225 -2.44 5.06 -32.00
CA GLY A 225 -1.26 5.00 -32.87
C GLY A 225 -1.57 4.66 -34.34
N VAL A 226 -2.84 4.60 -34.73
CA VAL A 226 -3.29 4.19 -36.05
C VAL A 226 -4.13 5.30 -36.67
N PHE A 227 -3.52 6.02 -37.62
CA PHE A 227 -4.20 7.11 -38.34
C PHE A 227 -5.50 6.65 -39.03
N GLY A 228 -6.63 7.27 -38.68
CA GLY A 228 -7.95 7.03 -39.27
C GLY A 228 -8.99 6.41 -38.34
N THR A 229 -8.65 6.14 -37.09
CA THR A 229 -9.52 5.53 -36.08
C THR A 229 -10.45 6.56 -35.41
N ASN A 230 -10.09 7.85 -35.43
CA ASN A 230 -10.73 8.97 -34.73
C ASN A 230 -10.83 8.72 -33.22
N ASP A 231 -9.78 8.16 -32.64
CA ASP A 231 -9.64 8.00 -31.20
C ASP A 231 -9.14 9.33 -30.56
N PHE A 232 -8.71 9.28 -29.30
CA PHE A 232 -8.44 10.50 -28.53
C PHE A 232 -7.05 11.05 -28.85
N GLY A 233 -6.99 12.34 -29.21
CA GLY A 233 -5.77 13.03 -29.66
C GLY A 233 -5.62 13.09 -31.19
N GLU A 234 -6.28 12.22 -31.97
CA GLU A 234 -6.03 12.17 -33.42
C GLU A 234 -6.39 13.49 -34.14
N ARG A 235 -5.38 14.08 -34.81
CA ARG A 235 -5.43 15.25 -35.69
C ARG A 235 -5.77 16.57 -35.00
N ASP A 236 -5.45 16.70 -33.71
CA ASP A 236 -5.62 17.96 -32.99
C ASP A 236 -4.37 18.88 -33.05
N GLY A 237 -3.24 18.35 -33.51
CA GLY A 237 -1.98 19.09 -33.67
C GLY A 237 -1.21 19.32 -32.36
N VAL A 238 -1.56 18.62 -31.28
CA VAL A 238 -0.96 18.74 -29.94
C VAL A 238 -0.63 17.35 -29.38
N PHE A 239 0.60 17.18 -28.91
CA PHE A 239 1.03 15.93 -28.30
C PHE A 239 0.13 15.52 -27.12
N THR A 240 -0.58 14.41 -27.29
CA THR A 240 -1.62 13.97 -26.36
C THR A 240 -1.14 12.84 -25.44
N TYR A 241 -1.25 13.07 -24.12
CA TYR A 241 -1.15 12.01 -23.10
C TYR A 241 -2.51 11.32 -22.90
N ASN A 242 -2.50 10.06 -22.48
CA ASN A 242 -3.71 9.36 -22.06
C ASN A 242 -4.36 10.11 -20.88
N PRO A 243 -5.64 10.54 -20.97
CA PRO A 243 -6.28 11.29 -19.89
C PRO A 243 -6.46 10.48 -18.59
N HIS A 244 -6.36 9.14 -18.63
CA HIS A 244 -6.31 8.32 -17.40
C HIS A 244 -4.98 8.42 -16.64
N ARG A 245 -3.91 8.95 -17.26
CA ARG A 245 -2.68 9.37 -16.57
C ARG A 245 -2.98 10.35 -15.44
N GLU A 246 -3.90 11.29 -15.68
CA GLU A 246 -4.24 12.33 -14.71
C GLU A 246 -4.97 11.76 -13.48
N ASN A 247 -5.63 10.59 -13.57
CA ASN A 247 -6.24 9.94 -12.41
C ASN A 247 -5.20 9.43 -11.40
N PHE A 248 -4.07 8.89 -11.88
CA PHE A 248 -2.96 8.50 -11.00
C PHE A 248 -2.22 9.72 -10.44
N LEU A 249 -2.06 10.79 -11.25
CA LEU A 249 -1.36 12.01 -10.82
C LEU A 249 -2.21 12.88 -9.88
N ALA A 250 -3.53 12.81 -9.99
CA ALA A 250 -4.46 13.40 -9.03
C ALA A 250 -4.32 12.81 -7.62
N GLU A 251 -3.78 11.59 -7.53
CA GLU A 251 -3.59 10.80 -6.30
C GLU A 251 -2.09 10.58 -5.98
N ASP A 252 -1.20 11.37 -6.60
CA ASP A 252 0.25 11.26 -6.46
C ASP A 252 0.79 12.02 -5.23
N PRO A 253 1.45 11.35 -4.27
CA PRO A 253 2.03 12.01 -3.09
C PRO A 253 3.02 13.12 -3.43
N LEU A 254 3.81 12.99 -4.52
CA LEU A 254 4.75 14.02 -4.92
C LEU A 254 4.02 15.28 -5.39
N SER A 255 3.02 15.13 -6.25
CA SER A 255 2.16 16.21 -6.73
C SER A 255 1.37 16.87 -5.61
N HIS A 256 0.80 16.11 -4.66
CA HIS A 256 0.16 16.68 -3.48
C HIS A 256 1.11 17.55 -2.67
N LEU A 257 2.32 17.06 -2.40
CA LEU A 257 3.36 17.82 -1.69
C LEU A 257 3.76 19.08 -2.43
N GLN A 258 3.97 18.99 -3.75
CA GLN A 258 4.36 20.12 -4.59
C GLN A 258 3.29 21.21 -4.65
N ASN A 259 2.01 20.84 -4.56
CA ASN A 259 0.86 21.77 -4.58
C ASN A 259 0.42 22.25 -3.18
N LEU A 260 0.82 21.56 -2.10
CA LEU A 260 0.40 21.92 -0.74
C LEU A 260 0.93 23.31 -0.33
N PRO A 261 0.11 24.20 0.28
CA PRO A 261 0.57 25.46 0.85
C PRO A 261 1.77 25.28 1.80
N ILE A 262 2.75 26.19 1.71
CA ILE A 262 4.04 26.02 2.40
C ILE A 262 3.92 26.06 3.92
N ASP A 263 2.98 26.84 4.46
CA ASP A 263 2.66 26.94 5.88
C ASP A 263 2.09 25.63 6.43
N LEU A 264 1.18 24.98 5.67
CA LEU A 264 0.67 23.65 6.00
C LEU A 264 1.78 22.60 5.94
N LEU A 265 2.58 22.59 4.87
CA LEU A 265 3.68 21.64 4.68
C LEU A 265 4.81 21.80 5.71
N GLN A 266 5.15 23.04 6.09
CA GLN A 266 6.04 23.34 7.23
C GLN A 266 5.50 22.76 8.53
N GLY A 267 4.18 22.78 8.70
CA GLY A 267 3.50 22.21 9.85
C GLY A 267 3.58 20.69 9.95
N LEU A 268 3.78 19.93 8.86
CA LEU A 268 3.72 18.48 8.89
C LEU A 268 5.03 17.83 9.40
N ASN A 269 4.87 16.72 10.13
CA ASN A 269 5.95 15.79 10.41
C ASN A 269 5.92 14.66 9.39
N LEU A 270 7.03 14.42 8.68
CA LEU A 270 7.12 13.41 7.61
C LEU A 270 8.26 12.42 7.90
N TYR A 271 7.94 11.13 7.93
CA TYR A 271 8.93 10.05 7.95
C TYR A 271 8.89 9.28 6.64
N ILE A 272 10.01 9.28 5.93
CA ILE A 272 10.18 8.58 4.67
C ILE A 272 11.23 7.50 4.90
N ASP A 273 10.87 6.25 4.68
CA ASP A 273 11.81 5.14 4.60
C ASP A 273 11.88 4.70 3.13
N ALA A 274 13.11 4.64 2.62
CA ALA A 274 13.43 4.46 1.20
C ALA A 274 13.10 3.08 0.64
N GLY A 275 12.58 2.13 1.42
CA GLY A 275 12.53 0.73 1.01
C GLY A 275 13.90 0.04 1.13
N THR A 276 13.87 -1.28 1.22
CA THR A 276 15.10 -2.11 1.26
C THR A 276 15.52 -2.46 -0.17
N LEU A 277 16.10 -3.63 -0.41
CA LEU A 277 16.21 -4.13 -1.78
C LEU A 277 14.77 -4.38 -2.30
N ASP A 278 14.30 -3.58 -3.23
CA ASP A 278 12.90 -3.59 -3.68
C ASP A 278 12.74 -3.53 -5.19
N GLU A 279 11.52 -3.81 -5.64
CA GLU A 279 11.22 -4.06 -7.05
C GLU A 279 10.75 -2.83 -7.82
N PHE A 280 10.31 -1.76 -7.15
CA PHE A 280 9.82 -0.53 -7.79
C PHE A 280 10.76 0.66 -7.60
N GLN A 281 11.97 0.41 -7.08
CA GLN A 281 12.98 1.42 -6.76
C GLN A 281 12.42 2.50 -5.82
N PHE A 282 11.78 2.10 -4.71
CA PHE A 282 11.26 3.05 -3.71
C PHE A 282 12.34 3.98 -3.16
N ASN A 283 13.62 3.64 -3.32
CA ASN A 283 14.74 4.53 -3.02
C ASN A 283 14.77 5.77 -3.93
N ILE A 284 14.40 5.63 -5.21
CA ILE A 284 14.29 6.74 -6.17
C ILE A 284 13.04 7.57 -5.85
N HIS A 285 11.90 6.94 -5.58
CA HIS A 285 10.69 7.64 -5.12
C HIS A 285 10.98 8.50 -3.87
N ALA A 286 11.66 7.94 -2.87
CA ALA A 286 12.02 8.62 -1.64
C ALA A 286 13.04 9.77 -1.86
N ASP A 287 14.01 9.58 -2.76
CA ASP A 287 14.96 10.64 -3.15
C ASP A 287 14.29 11.76 -3.96
N ASN A 288 13.30 11.45 -4.79
CA ASN A 288 12.50 12.45 -5.52
C ASN A 288 11.64 13.27 -4.54
N PHE A 289 10.96 12.59 -3.61
CA PHE A 289 10.15 13.22 -2.57
C PHE A 289 10.98 14.11 -1.62
N ALA A 290 12.16 13.65 -1.21
CA ALA A 290 13.09 14.45 -0.41
C ALA A 290 13.62 15.68 -1.18
N ARG A 291 13.94 15.53 -2.48
CA ARG A 291 14.33 16.66 -3.33
C ARG A 291 13.19 17.67 -3.51
N ALA A 292 11.94 17.22 -3.60
CA ALA A 292 10.79 18.12 -3.67
C ALA A 292 10.59 18.91 -2.36
N LEU A 293 10.77 18.29 -1.18
CA LEU A 293 10.80 19.02 0.10
C LEU A 293 11.89 20.10 0.13
N GLN A 294 13.09 19.77 -0.30
CA GLN A 294 14.22 20.70 -0.36
C GLN A 294 13.98 21.85 -1.35
N ALA A 295 13.42 21.57 -2.53
CA ALA A 295 13.03 22.57 -3.52
C ALA A 295 11.92 23.51 -3.00
N ARG A 296 11.04 23.01 -2.12
CA ARG A 296 10.04 23.80 -1.38
C ARG A 296 10.63 24.56 -0.17
N GLY A 297 11.95 24.50 0.05
CA GLY A 297 12.66 25.23 1.11
C GLY A 297 12.59 24.58 2.49
N LEU A 298 12.40 23.26 2.56
CA LEU A 298 12.26 22.51 3.82
C LEU A 298 13.46 21.63 4.11
N ASP A 299 14.00 21.77 5.33
CA ASP A 299 15.01 20.86 5.86
C ASP A 299 14.46 19.44 6.05
N ILE A 300 15.27 18.46 5.65
CA ILE A 300 15.07 17.03 5.86
C ILE A 300 16.37 16.39 6.34
N ALA A 301 16.30 15.61 7.42
CA ALA A 301 17.42 14.82 7.90
C ALA A 301 17.53 13.52 7.10
N VAL A 302 18.63 13.34 6.36
CA VAL A 302 18.90 12.10 5.61
C VAL A 302 19.81 11.20 6.45
N LEU A 303 19.38 9.96 6.68
CA LEU A 303 20.08 8.96 7.49
C LEU A 303 20.41 7.74 6.61
N ASN A 304 21.65 7.25 6.71
CA ASN A 304 22.09 6.05 6.01
C ASN A 304 22.16 4.89 7.00
N GLY A 305 21.16 4.01 6.97
CA GLY A 305 20.88 3.02 8.00
C GLY A 305 20.20 3.61 9.23
N PHE A 306 20.03 2.78 10.25
CA PHE A 306 19.50 3.21 11.55
C PHE A 306 20.64 3.79 12.40
N PRO A 307 20.49 4.99 12.99
CA PRO A 307 21.49 5.53 13.91
C PRO A 307 21.74 4.62 15.13
N ASN A 308 20.67 4.00 15.65
CA ASN A 308 20.71 3.02 16.73
C ASN A 308 19.84 1.78 16.39
N SER A 309 20.01 0.67 17.10
CA SER A 309 19.26 -0.60 16.90
C SER A 309 18.43 -0.97 18.12
N PHE A 310 17.32 -1.70 17.94
CA PHE A 310 16.50 -2.15 19.07
C PHE A 310 17.24 -3.08 20.06
N PRO A 311 17.08 -2.93 21.38
CA PRO A 311 16.56 -1.75 22.09
C PRO A 311 17.62 -0.63 22.17
N ASN A 312 17.19 0.60 22.47
CA ASN A 312 17.80 1.91 22.15
C ASN A 312 17.51 2.34 20.70
N VAL A 313 16.31 2.83 20.44
CA VAL A 313 15.89 3.30 19.10
C VAL A 313 16.42 4.72 18.86
N SER A 314 16.32 5.19 17.62
CA SER A 314 16.62 6.59 17.30
C SER A 314 15.40 7.44 17.62
N HIS A 315 15.57 8.44 18.49
CA HIS A 315 14.56 9.48 18.73
C HIS A 315 14.80 10.68 17.81
N PHE A 316 13.72 11.31 17.35
CA PHE A 316 13.70 12.25 16.24
C PHE A 316 13.24 13.65 16.66
N VAL A 317 14.21 14.54 16.87
CA VAL A 317 13.93 15.97 17.06
C VAL A 317 13.45 16.60 15.74
N GLN A 318 14.00 16.16 14.60
CA GLN A 318 13.69 16.69 13.27
C GLN A 318 12.27 16.30 12.85
N ASN A 319 11.53 17.23 12.25
CA ASN A 319 10.16 16.97 11.80
C ASN A 319 10.11 16.23 10.47
N ARG A 320 11.19 16.23 9.67
CA ARG A 320 11.27 15.55 8.38
C ARG A 320 12.52 14.68 8.33
N VAL A 321 12.34 13.40 8.06
CA VAL A 321 13.40 12.37 8.09
C VAL A 321 13.27 11.49 6.86
N LEU A 322 14.39 11.25 6.18
CA LEU A 322 14.57 10.21 5.17
C LEU A 322 15.56 9.16 5.71
N VAL A 323 15.13 7.91 5.83
CA VAL A 323 16.00 6.77 6.15
C VAL A 323 16.27 5.97 4.88
N LYS A 324 17.56 5.84 4.53
CA LYS A 324 18.08 5.12 3.36
C LYS A 324 18.82 3.86 3.80
N TYR A 325 18.93 2.88 2.91
CA TYR A 325 19.69 1.65 3.13
C TYR A 325 20.69 1.42 2.00
N ILE A 326 21.61 0.46 2.17
CA ILE A 326 22.46 0.02 1.06
C ILE A 326 21.54 -0.67 0.04
N GLY A 327 21.36 -0.02 -1.12
CA GLY A 327 20.39 -0.40 -2.13
C GLY A 327 20.85 -1.50 -3.08
N GLY A 328 19.91 -1.96 -3.89
CA GLY A 328 20.04 -3.02 -4.88
C GLY A 328 18.68 -3.66 -5.15
N HIS A 329 18.59 -4.55 -6.14
CA HIS A 329 17.33 -5.18 -6.53
C HIS A 329 17.23 -6.62 -6.04
N VAL A 330 16.07 -7.03 -5.54
CA VAL A 330 15.70 -8.44 -5.32
C VAL A 330 14.33 -8.65 -5.93
N GLY A 331 14.20 -9.55 -6.90
CA GLY A 331 12.91 -9.87 -7.53
C GLY A 331 11.97 -10.59 -6.55
N PHE A 332 10.67 -10.43 -6.75
CA PHE A 332 9.64 -11.02 -5.89
C PHE A 332 9.84 -12.53 -5.61
N ASN A 333 10.09 -12.86 -4.35
CA ASN A 333 9.64 -14.13 -3.82
C ASN A 333 8.13 -14.00 -3.48
N LYS A 334 7.33 -15.02 -3.81
CA LYS A 334 5.86 -15.02 -3.64
C LYS A 334 5.42 -14.85 -2.18
N GLU A 335 6.33 -15.13 -1.25
CA GLU A 335 6.15 -14.97 0.19
C GLU A 335 6.56 -13.56 0.68
N ASP A 336 7.48 -12.87 0.00
CA ASP A 336 8.15 -11.62 0.43
C ASP A 336 7.58 -10.32 -0.14
N ILE A 337 6.30 -10.32 -0.51
CA ILE A 337 5.58 -9.14 -1.01
C ILE A 337 5.28 -8.19 0.15
N GLY A 338 6.26 -7.38 0.55
CA GLY A 338 6.14 -6.46 1.67
C GLY A 338 6.20 -7.17 3.03
N LEU A 339 7.42 -7.41 3.52
CA LEU A 339 7.70 -7.83 4.90
C LEU A 339 7.11 -9.20 5.28
N SER A 340 7.54 -10.28 4.61
CA SER A 340 7.24 -11.62 5.14
C SER A 340 8.00 -11.84 6.43
N PHE A 341 7.27 -12.16 7.48
CA PHE A 341 7.84 -12.69 8.71
C PHE A 341 8.21 -14.19 8.58
N GLN A 342 8.02 -14.82 7.41
CA GLN A 342 8.30 -16.24 7.17
C GLN A 342 9.69 -16.45 6.55
N GLY A 343 10.03 -15.73 5.47
CA GLY A 343 11.40 -15.68 4.92
C GLY A 343 12.40 -15.09 5.93
N VAL A 344 11.94 -14.20 6.81
CA VAL A 344 12.67 -13.70 7.99
C VAL A 344 13.17 -14.82 8.94
N ILE A 345 12.54 -16.00 8.96
CA ILE A 345 12.99 -17.15 9.77
C ILE A 345 14.25 -17.80 9.16
N ALA A 346 14.54 -17.59 7.87
CA ALA A 346 15.70 -18.16 7.19
C ALA A 346 17.02 -17.40 7.43
N GLY A 347 16.99 -16.17 7.95
CA GLY A 347 18.20 -15.37 8.16
C GLY A 347 18.03 -14.21 9.15
N ALA A 348 18.72 -14.30 10.30
CA ALA A 348 18.59 -13.36 11.42
C ALA A 348 18.83 -11.87 11.06
N LEU A 349 19.68 -11.59 10.07
CA LEU A 349 19.97 -10.21 9.61
C LEU A 349 18.78 -9.56 8.90
N GLY A 350 17.99 -10.32 8.12
CA GLY A 350 16.80 -9.80 7.44
C GLY A 350 15.68 -9.45 8.44
N GLY A 351 15.47 -10.32 9.43
CA GLY A 351 14.52 -10.06 10.52
C GLY A 351 14.86 -8.82 11.34
N LEU A 352 16.15 -8.60 11.63
CA LEU A 352 16.61 -7.43 12.38
C LEU A 352 16.39 -6.12 11.60
N LEU A 353 16.64 -6.13 10.29
CA LEU A 353 16.35 -4.99 9.40
C LEU A 353 14.85 -4.65 9.41
N VAL A 354 13.99 -5.64 9.21
CA VAL A 354 12.52 -5.47 9.25
C VAL A 354 12.05 -4.92 10.61
N ALA A 355 12.54 -5.47 11.71
CA ALA A 355 12.20 -5.01 13.05
C ALA A 355 12.62 -3.56 13.27
N ASN A 356 13.85 -3.19 12.90
CA ASN A 356 14.35 -1.82 13.03
C ASN A 356 13.54 -0.82 12.18
N ARG A 357 13.06 -1.18 10.97
CA ARG A 357 12.19 -0.30 10.14
C ARG A 357 10.92 0.11 10.87
N PHE A 358 10.13 -0.87 11.33
CA PHE A 358 8.91 -0.61 12.09
C PHE A 358 9.17 0.13 13.39
N THR A 359 10.18 -0.32 14.13
CA THR A 359 10.56 0.23 15.43
C THR A 359 10.95 1.71 15.31
N THR A 360 11.71 2.07 14.27
CA THR A 360 12.11 3.46 13.98
C THR A 360 10.91 4.32 13.58
N LEU A 361 9.96 3.79 12.79
CA LEU A 361 8.71 4.48 12.50
C LEU A 361 7.87 4.72 13.76
N PHE A 362 7.72 3.72 14.63
CA PHE A 362 6.95 3.86 15.87
C PHE A 362 7.59 4.87 16.83
N ALA A 363 8.92 4.89 16.94
CA ALA A 363 9.65 5.91 17.68
C ALA A 363 9.42 7.31 17.10
N PHE A 364 9.57 7.50 15.78
CA PHE A 364 9.27 8.79 15.13
C PHE A 364 7.84 9.26 15.40
N VAL A 365 6.83 8.40 15.19
CA VAL A 365 5.43 8.74 15.45
C VAL A 365 5.22 9.11 16.92
N SER A 366 5.78 8.31 17.83
CA SER A 366 5.73 8.54 19.27
C SER A 366 6.33 9.89 19.67
N ASP A 367 7.50 10.26 19.14
CA ASP A 367 8.17 11.52 19.47
C ASP A 367 7.38 12.77 19.03
N LYS A 368 6.49 12.64 18.03
CA LYS A 368 5.67 13.74 17.54
C LYS A 368 4.36 13.94 18.29
N PHE A 369 3.97 13.03 19.17
CA PHE A 369 2.79 13.19 20.03
C PHE A 369 3.18 13.82 21.38
N PRO A 370 2.77 15.08 21.68
CA PRO A 370 3.20 15.78 22.89
C PRO A 370 2.55 15.23 24.17
N GLY A 371 3.24 15.32 25.30
CA GLY A 371 2.72 14.84 26.58
C GLY A 371 2.36 13.36 26.56
N GLY A 372 3.26 12.55 25.99
CA GLY A 372 3.11 11.10 25.91
C GLY A 372 3.31 10.39 27.24
N GLU A 373 2.55 9.32 27.44
CA GLU A 373 2.77 8.39 28.56
C GLU A 373 3.78 7.32 28.11
N PHE A 374 5.07 7.61 28.32
CA PHE A 374 6.17 6.69 28.02
C PHE A 374 6.39 5.69 29.15
N GLY A 375 6.73 4.46 28.78
CA GLY A 375 6.91 3.38 29.74
C GLY A 375 5.60 2.68 30.11
N THR A 376 5.73 1.41 30.44
CA THR A 376 4.80 0.68 31.31
C THR A 376 5.66 -0.11 32.31
N ASN A 377 5.06 -0.66 33.35
CA ASN A 377 5.78 -1.57 34.26
C ASN A 377 5.24 -3.01 34.12
N PRO A 378 6.04 -4.04 34.45
CA PRO A 378 5.60 -5.43 34.31
C PRO A 378 4.33 -5.80 35.12
N ILE A 379 3.99 -5.02 36.14
CA ILE A 379 2.78 -5.21 36.96
C ILE A 379 1.56 -4.71 36.18
N GLU A 380 1.63 -3.54 35.55
CA GLU A 380 0.56 -3.01 34.69
C GLU A 380 0.32 -3.93 33.48
N LEU A 381 1.37 -4.41 32.81
CA LEU A 381 1.23 -5.41 31.73
C LEU A 381 0.56 -6.71 32.18
N LEU A 382 0.70 -7.09 33.46
CA LEU A 382 0.10 -8.31 34.02
C LEU A 382 -1.38 -8.12 34.41
N PHE A 383 -1.73 -6.99 35.02
CA PHE A 383 -3.09 -6.75 35.56
C PHE A 383 -4.01 -5.97 34.60
N SER A 384 -3.42 -5.11 33.78
CA SER A 384 -4.09 -4.24 32.81
C SER A 384 -3.43 -4.36 31.43
N PRO A 385 -3.34 -5.59 30.86
CA PRO A 385 -2.63 -5.83 29.60
C PRO A 385 -3.23 -5.01 28.45
N SER A 386 -2.38 -4.68 27.48
CA SER A 386 -2.83 -4.21 26.17
C SER A 386 -3.72 -5.26 25.48
N ALA A 387 -4.58 -4.78 24.58
CA ALA A 387 -5.44 -5.62 23.76
C ALA A 387 -5.09 -5.44 22.28
N MET A 388 -5.02 -6.55 21.54
CA MET A 388 -4.96 -6.56 20.08
C MET A 388 -6.12 -7.42 19.59
N ARG A 389 -6.93 -6.90 18.66
CA ARG A 389 -8.09 -7.62 18.10
C ARG A 389 -8.46 -7.11 16.73
N VAL A 390 -9.11 -7.96 15.94
CA VAL A 390 -9.93 -7.51 14.80
C VAL A 390 -11.31 -7.12 15.31
N SER A 391 -11.85 -6.03 14.79
CA SER A 391 -13.20 -5.53 15.04
C SER A 391 -13.81 -5.09 13.70
N SER A 392 -15.05 -4.62 13.73
CA SER A 392 -15.77 -4.23 12.52
C SER A 392 -16.66 -3.01 12.75
N PHE A 393 -16.91 -2.28 11.68
CA PHE A 393 -17.77 -1.11 11.65
C PHE A 393 -18.60 -1.14 10.36
N PHE A 394 -19.73 -0.44 10.36
CA PHE A 394 -20.46 -0.18 9.11
C PHE A 394 -19.85 1.07 8.45
N SER A 395 -19.43 0.95 7.19
CA SER A 395 -19.05 2.08 6.34
C SER A 395 -20.26 2.52 5.52
N PRO A 396 -20.81 3.73 5.76
CA PRO A 396 -21.78 4.35 4.87
C PRO A 396 -21.30 4.44 3.41
N SER A 397 -20.03 4.80 3.20
CA SER A 397 -19.47 5.08 1.87
C SER A 397 -19.38 3.85 0.96
N LEU A 398 -19.21 2.67 1.57
CA LEU A 398 -19.24 1.37 0.89
C LEU A 398 -20.57 0.62 1.04
N ASN A 399 -21.49 1.13 1.86
CA ASN A 399 -22.74 0.48 2.30
C ASN A 399 -22.55 -0.97 2.79
N ARG A 400 -21.48 -1.24 3.55
CA ARG A 400 -21.14 -2.60 4.04
C ARG A 400 -20.46 -2.58 5.40
N ILE A 401 -20.43 -3.75 6.05
CA ILE A 401 -19.58 -3.96 7.23
C ILE A 401 -18.14 -4.18 6.75
N MET A 402 -17.22 -3.37 7.26
CA MET A 402 -15.78 -3.44 7.04
C MET A 402 -15.07 -3.85 8.33
N ASN A 403 -13.90 -4.48 8.20
CA ASN A 403 -13.08 -4.89 9.33
C ASN A 403 -11.94 -3.89 9.58
N PHE A 404 -11.40 -3.90 10.80
CA PHE A 404 -10.15 -3.25 11.14
C PHE A 404 -9.47 -3.98 12.30
N GLY A 405 -8.13 -4.02 12.29
CA GLY A 405 -7.34 -4.34 13.47
C GLY A 405 -7.28 -3.15 14.42
N ILE A 406 -7.26 -3.40 15.73
CA ILE A 406 -7.02 -2.37 16.73
C ILE A 406 -6.13 -2.87 17.87
N TYR A 407 -5.10 -2.08 18.18
CA TYR A 407 -4.27 -2.16 19.37
C TYR A 407 -4.71 -1.09 20.38
N LEU A 408 -4.93 -1.51 21.62
CA LEU A 408 -5.19 -0.66 22.78
C LEU A 408 -4.03 -0.85 23.78
N PRO A 409 -3.36 0.22 24.25
CA PRO A 409 -2.15 0.11 25.05
C PRO A 409 -2.41 -0.45 26.46
N PRO A 410 -1.35 -0.85 27.20
CA PRO A 410 -1.47 -1.25 28.60
C PRO A 410 -2.12 -0.15 29.44
N GLY A 411 -2.94 -0.52 30.41
CA GLY A 411 -3.71 0.42 31.23
C GLY A 411 -4.99 0.96 30.57
N TYR A 412 -5.20 0.79 29.26
CA TYR A 412 -6.36 1.38 28.56
C TYR A 412 -7.69 0.96 29.20
N ARG A 413 -7.88 -0.31 29.57
CA ARG A 413 -9.18 -0.78 30.10
C ARG A 413 -9.57 -0.07 31.40
N ASP A 414 -8.60 0.21 32.26
CA ASP A 414 -8.83 0.60 33.65
C ASP A 414 -8.64 2.12 33.88
N SER A 415 -8.28 2.85 32.82
CA SER A 415 -8.08 4.32 32.79
C SER A 415 -9.16 5.03 31.95
N PRO A 416 -10.41 5.21 32.46
CA PRO A 416 -11.54 5.73 31.69
C PRO A 416 -11.46 7.25 31.39
N ALA A 417 -10.61 7.99 32.10
CA ALA A 417 -10.37 9.42 31.88
C ALA A 417 -9.17 9.69 30.95
N THR A 418 -8.39 8.67 30.60
CA THR A 418 -7.19 8.82 29.76
C THR A 418 -7.57 8.67 28.29
N PHE A 419 -7.17 9.67 27.51
CA PHE A 419 -7.22 9.70 26.06
C PHE A 419 -5.84 9.48 25.48
N TYR A 420 -5.78 8.76 24.36
CA TYR A 420 -4.55 8.34 23.72
C TYR A 420 -4.46 8.93 22.31
N PRO A 421 -3.26 9.27 21.81
CA PRO A 421 -3.11 9.59 20.40
C PRO A 421 -3.33 8.35 19.53
N VAL A 422 -3.60 8.55 18.25
CA VAL A 422 -4.00 7.50 17.31
C VAL A 422 -3.03 7.44 16.13
N LEU A 423 -2.53 6.23 15.87
CA LEU A 423 -1.82 5.89 14.65
C LEU A 423 -2.71 5.01 13.76
N TYR A 424 -2.99 5.47 12.55
CA TYR A 424 -3.55 4.62 11.49
C TYR A 424 -2.39 3.96 10.76
N LEU A 425 -2.35 2.62 10.71
CA LEU A 425 -1.30 1.81 10.12
C LEU A 425 -1.87 0.99 8.97
N LEU A 426 -1.65 1.46 7.75
CA LEU A 426 -2.14 0.89 6.51
C LEU A 426 -1.26 -0.29 6.07
N GLY A 427 -1.91 -1.41 5.75
CA GLY A 427 -1.24 -2.63 5.27
C GLY A 427 -0.65 -2.49 3.87
N GLY A 428 0.36 -3.30 3.58
CA GLY A 428 0.86 -3.52 2.23
C GLY A 428 -0.08 -4.37 1.37
N TYR A 429 0.27 -4.51 0.10
CA TYR A 429 -0.49 -5.30 -0.87
C TYR A 429 -0.65 -6.76 -0.40
N ASN A 430 -1.86 -7.31 -0.46
CA ASN A 430 -2.23 -8.64 0.05
C ASN A 430 -1.94 -8.92 1.55
N MET A 431 -1.61 -7.91 2.38
CA MET A 431 -1.42 -8.11 3.81
C MET A 431 -2.76 -8.25 4.54
N SER A 432 -3.02 -9.43 5.12
CA SER A 432 -4.22 -9.66 5.95
C SER A 432 -4.16 -8.90 7.28
N ILE A 433 -5.24 -8.19 7.62
CA ILE A 433 -5.42 -7.55 8.94
C ILE A 433 -5.31 -8.53 10.11
N SER A 434 -5.62 -9.81 9.92
CA SER A 434 -5.49 -10.84 10.98
C SER A 434 -4.02 -11.13 11.31
N ASN A 435 -3.11 -10.93 10.36
CA ASN A 435 -1.67 -11.06 10.58
C ASN A 435 -1.08 -9.78 11.19
N LEU A 436 -1.51 -8.61 10.69
CA LEU A 436 -1.11 -7.29 11.22
C LEU A 436 -1.59 -7.09 12.66
N ALA A 437 -2.84 -7.42 12.97
CA ALA A 437 -3.40 -7.44 14.32
C ALA A 437 -3.07 -8.75 15.08
N GLY A 438 -1.92 -9.36 14.78
CA GLY A 438 -1.47 -10.62 15.35
C GLY A 438 -0.79 -10.48 16.73
N PRO A 439 -0.63 -11.60 17.46
CA PRO A 439 0.03 -11.61 18.77
C PRO A 439 1.52 -11.23 18.71
N GLY A 440 2.20 -11.45 17.58
CA GLY A 440 3.59 -11.06 17.39
C GLY A 440 3.77 -9.53 17.36
N ILE A 441 2.96 -8.83 16.56
CA ILE A 441 2.95 -7.36 16.50
C ILE A 441 2.53 -6.78 17.86
N LYS A 442 1.52 -7.36 18.52
CA LYS A 442 1.15 -6.98 19.90
C LYS A 442 2.35 -7.05 20.85
N ALA A 443 3.08 -8.17 20.86
CA ALA A 443 4.22 -8.36 21.75
C ALA A 443 5.38 -7.39 21.45
N ALA A 444 5.61 -7.05 20.17
CA ALA A 444 6.60 -6.04 19.78
C ALA A 444 6.22 -4.63 20.28
N LEU A 445 4.95 -4.23 20.13
CA LEU A 445 4.43 -2.96 20.64
C LEU A 445 4.50 -2.89 22.17
N ASP A 446 4.13 -3.97 22.86
CA ASP A 446 4.23 -4.08 24.32
C ASP A 446 5.68 -3.95 24.79
N ALA A 447 6.63 -4.54 24.06
CA ALA A 447 8.05 -4.43 24.35
C ALA A 447 8.56 -2.99 24.17
N LEU A 448 8.18 -2.30 23.09
CA LEU A 448 8.56 -0.90 22.83
C LEU A 448 8.02 0.06 23.90
N ILE A 449 6.78 -0.15 24.37
CA ILE A 449 6.21 0.62 25.47
C ILE A 449 6.90 0.26 26.80
N LEU A 450 7.22 -1.01 27.05
CA LEU A 450 7.92 -1.46 28.27
C LEU A 450 9.36 -0.92 28.36
N SER A 451 10.09 -0.83 27.25
CA SER A 451 11.44 -0.25 27.20
C SER A 451 11.44 1.28 27.14
N GLY A 452 10.28 1.93 27.01
CA GLY A 452 10.14 3.39 26.97
C GLY A 452 10.47 4.03 25.61
N GLU A 453 10.66 3.22 24.56
CA GLU A 453 10.96 3.67 23.19
C GLU A 453 9.72 4.29 22.50
N MET A 454 8.53 3.93 23.00
CA MET A 454 7.25 4.30 22.43
C MET A 454 6.27 4.67 23.55
N GLN A 455 5.53 5.77 23.39
CA GLN A 455 4.44 6.12 24.30
C GLN A 455 3.21 5.25 24.08
N LYS A 456 2.37 5.11 25.11
CA LYS A 456 1.05 4.48 25.00
C LYS A 456 0.18 5.22 23.98
N LEU A 457 -0.24 4.52 22.92
CA LEU A 457 -1.10 5.05 21.87
C LEU A 457 -2.00 3.96 21.28
N VAL A 458 -3.11 4.36 20.65
CA VAL A 458 -4.02 3.45 19.94
C VAL A 458 -3.52 3.26 18.52
N ILE A 459 -3.41 2.02 18.03
CA ILE A 459 -3.11 1.74 16.61
C ILE A 459 -4.34 1.14 15.95
N VAL A 460 -4.76 1.72 14.83
CA VAL A 460 -5.86 1.25 13.99
C VAL A 460 -5.28 0.76 12.68
N MET A 461 -5.67 -0.44 12.25
CA MET A 461 -5.21 -1.07 11.01
C MET A 461 -6.42 -1.34 10.11
N PRO A 462 -6.77 -0.43 9.18
CA PRO A 462 -7.87 -0.61 8.26
C PRO A 462 -7.66 -1.84 7.37
N ASP A 463 -8.75 -2.47 6.90
CA ASP A 463 -8.63 -3.55 5.92
C ASP A 463 -8.15 -3.01 4.56
N GLY A 464 -7.03 -3.54 4.08
CA GLY A 464 -6.40 -3.20 2.80
C GLY A 464 -6.92 -4.03 1.63
N ILE A 465 -7.89 -4.91 1.87
CA ILE A 465 -8.39 -5.88 0.89
C ILE A 465 -9.74 -5.43 0.29
N ASN A 466 -9.81 -5.33 -1.04
CA ASN A 466 -11.04 -5.16 -1.79
C ASN A 466 -11.84 -6.47 -1.74
N PHE A 467 -13.06 -6.40 -1.19
CA PHE A 467 -13.95 -7.56 -1.04
C PHE A 467 -14.41 -8.20 -2.37
N LYS A 468 -14.33 -7.49 -3.51
CA LYS A 468 -14.76 -7.97 -4.83
C LYS A 468 -13.74 -8.91 -5.47
N ASN A 469 -12.44 -8.72 -5.21
CA ASN A 469 -11.36 -9.52 -5.82
C ASN A 469 -10.39 -10.18 -4.81
N GLY A 470 -10.46 -9.82 -3.52
CA GLY A 470 -9.61 -10.40 -2.47
C GLY A 470 -8.19 -9.85 -2.39
N ARG A 471 -7.89 -8.72 -3.05
CA ARG A 471 -6.53 -8.13 -3.18
C ARG A 471 -6.53 -6.63 -2.86
N GLY A 472 -5.45 -5.91 -3.21
CA GLY A 472 -5.25 -4.51 -2.81
C GLY A 472 -6.21 -3.49 -3.45
N HIS A 473 -6.46 -2.38 -2.76
CA HIS A 473 -7.22 -1.22 -3.28
C HIS A 473 -6.47 0.13 -3.23
N PHE A 474 -5.22 0.13 -2.78
CA PHE A 474 -4.36 1.32 -2.67
C PHE A 474 -4.87 2.45 -1.75
N PHE A 475 -5.95 2.23 -0.99
CA PHE A 475 -6.60 3.21 -0.11
C PHE A 475 -7.16 4.45 -0.82
N VAL A 476 -7.50 4.31 -2.10
CA VAL A 476 -8.13 5.35 -2.93
C VAL A 476 -9.59 5.00 -3.26
N ASN A 477 -10.38 5.98 -3.68
CA ASN A 477 -11.69 5.72 -4.27
C ASN A 477 -11.45 5.20 -5.69
N GLN A 478 -11.70 3.91 -5.91
CA GLN A 478 -11.30 3.23 -7.14
C GLN A 478 -12.26 3.60 -8.28
N ILE A 479 -11.72 4.07 -9.41
CA ILE A 479 -12.56 4.64 -10.49
C ILE A 479 -13.36 3.60 -11.31
N ASP A 480 -13.03 2.32 -11.18
CA ASP A 480 -13.73 1.24 -11.88
C ASP A 480 -15.15 1.03 -11.33
N GLN A 481 -16.16 1.17 -12.19
CA GLN A 481 -17.56 1.15 -11.77
C GLN A 481 -18.07 -0.23 -11.30
N VAL A 482 -17.40 -1.32 -11.67
CA VAL A 482 -17.87 -2.69 -11.44
C VAL A 482 -17.11 -3.34 -10.28
N ARG A 483 -15.79 -3.18 -10.24
CA ARG A 483 -14.82 -3.78 -9.32
C ARG A 483 -14.19 -2.78 -8.35
N GLY A 484 -14.26 -1.48 -8.64
CA GLY A 484 -13.88 -0.42 -7.71
C GLY A 484 -14.93 -0.18 -6.62
N ASP A 485 -14.54 0.56 -5.58
CA ASP A 485 -15.42 1.04 -4.52
C ASP A 485 -14.74 2.24 -3.80
N ASN A 486 -15.47 2.94 -2.93
CA ASN A 486 -15.01 4.19 -2.29
C ASN A 486 -14.15 3.93 -1.04
N PHE A 487 -12.97 3.31 -1.21
CA PHE A 487 -12.14 2.88 -0.08
C PHE A 487 -11.44 4.03 0.67
N MET A 488 -11.21 5.19 0.04
CA MET A 488 -10.70 6.38 0.73
C MET A 488 -11.78 6.98 1.65
N ASP A 489 -13.01 7.08 1.14
CA ASP A 489 -14.15 7.56 1.93
C ASP A 489 -14.44 6.59 3.09
N SER A 490 -14.35 5.28 2.84
CA SER A 490 -14.43 4.25 3.88
C SER A 490 -13.37 4.39 4.97
N PHE A 491 -12.18 4.90 4.64
CA PHE A 491 -11.15 5.18 5.64
C PHE A 491 -11.56 6.37 6.52
N PHE A 492 -12.22 7.40 5.99
CA PHE A 492 -12.76 8.50 6.79
C PHE A 492 -14.01 8.12 7.60
N ASP A 493 -14.83 7.19 7.10
CA ASP A 493 -15.87 6.53 7.91
C ASP A 493 -15.24 5.82 9.12
N LEU A 494 -14.11 5.12 8.92
CA LEU A 494 -13.37 4.46 10.00
C LEU A 494 -12.76 5.49 10.97
N VAL A 495 -12.18 6.59 10.50
CA VAL A 495 -11.69 7.67 11.39
C VAL A 495 -12.83 8.17 12.29
N THR A 496 -13.99 8.44 11.70
CA THR A 496 -15.20 8.88 12.42
C THR A 496 -15.68 7.82 13.42
N HIS A 497 -15.70 6.54 13.02
CA HIS A 497 -16.04 5.43 13.92
C HIS A 497 -15.07 5.32 15.09
N ILE A 498 -13.77 5.46 14.85
CA ILE A 498 -12.73 5.36 15.87
C ILE A 498 -12.86 6.49 16.89
N ASP A 499 -12.98 7.74 16.44
CA ASP A 499 -13.19 8.86 17.34
C ASP A 499 -14.49 8.71 18.13
N ALA A 500 -15.56 8.17 17.52
CA ALA A 500 -16.86 7.99 18.19
C ALA A 500 -16.92 6.83 19.19
N ASN A 501 -15.97 5.89 19.20
CA ASN A 501 -16.03 4.65 20.00
C ASN A 501 -14.80 4.39 20.89
N PHE A 502 -13.71 5.13 20.71
CA PHE A 502 -12.47 4.98 21.46
C PHE A 502 -12.02 6.31 22.06
N ARG A 503 -11.17 6.25 23.10
CA ARG A 503 -10.67 7.46 23.78
C ARG A 503 -9.48 8.03 23.04
N THR A 504 -9.75 8.75 21.95
CA THR A 504 -8.77 9.45 21.11
C THR A 504 -8.54 10.89 21.60
N LYS A 505 -7.31 11.42 21.51
CA LYS A 505 -6.97 12.81 21.92
C LYS A 505 -7.34 13.85 20.85
#